data_AF-A0A535RYC8-F1
#
_entry.id   AF-A0A535RYC8-F1
#
_cell.length_a   1.000
_cell.length_b   1.000
_cell.length_c   1.000
_cell.angle_alpha   90.00
_cell.angle_beta   90.00
_cell.angle_gamma   90.00
#
_symmetry.space_group_name_H-M   'P 1'
#
loop_
_entity.id
_entity.type
_entity.pdbx_description
1 polymer ?
#
loop_
_entity_poly.entity_id
_entity_poly.type
_entity_poly.pdbx_seq_one_letter_code
_entity_poly.pdbx_strand_id
1 'polypeptide(L)' 'MTDAATSLSCLRCESEMQSGGVHEFRTGGTTGGWKLLFGEWAELGEDLLKLEVLGCQSCGYVELRVPRK' A
#
# COMPACT_ATOMS: atom_id res chain seq x y z
N MET A 1 13.29 -13.96 17.10
CA MET A 1 13.07 -14.54 15.76
C MET A 1 13.26 -13.39 14.80
N THR A 2 14.42 -13.32 14.15
CA THR A 2 14.79 -12.19 13.30
C THR A 2 14.42 -12.58 11.88
N ASP A 3 13.35 -12.01 11.36
CA ASP A 3 13.02 -12.13 9.94
C ASP A 3 14.22 -11.62 9.15
N ALA A 4 14.79 -12.50 8.34
CA ALA A 4 15.83 -12.13 7.39
C ALA A 4 15.17 -11.20 6.37
N ALA A 5 15.28 -9.89 6.60
CA ALA A 5 14.97 -8.88 5.61
C ALA A 5 15.82 -9.17 4.39
N THR A 6 15.23 -9.84 3.40
CA THR A 6 15.82 -9.98 2.08
C THR A 6 15.96 -8.55 1.58
N SER A 7 17.19 -8.04 1.51
CA SER A 7 17.44 -6.68 1.05
C SER A 7 16.81 -6.54 -0.32
N LEU A 8 15.92 -5.57 -0.42
CA LEU A 8 15.01 -5.50 -1.55
C LEU A 8 15.53 -4.46 -2.51
N SER A 9 16.01 -4.89 -3.67
CA SER A 9 16.55 -4.01 -4.68
C SER A 9 15.44 -3.26 -5.42
N CYS A 10 15.66 -1.97 -5.64
CA CYS A 10 14.80 -1.13 -6.44
C CYS A 10 14.79 -1.62 -7.90
N LEU A 11 13.61 -1.91 -8.44
CA LEU A 11 13.48 -2.36 -9.84
C LEU A 11 13.89 -1.29 -10.88
N ARG A 12 14.11 -0.05 -10.46
CA ARG A 12 14.50 1.07 -11.35
C ARG A 12 16.00 1.33 -11.39
N CYS A 13 16.70 1.25 -10.26
CA CYS A 13 18.13 1.60 -10.16
C CYS A 13 18.96 0.58 -9.37
N GLU A 14 18.37 -0.56 -9.01
CA GLU A 14 18.99 -1.71 -8.34
C GLU A 14 19.51 -1.46 -6.91
N SER A 15 19.52 -0.21 -6.46
CA SER A 15 19.87 0.17 -5.09
C SER A 15 18.92 -0.44 -4.05
N GLU A 16 19.42 -0.71 -2.87
CA GLU A 16 18.62 -1.22 -1.75
C GLU A 16 17.47 -0.25 -1.38
N MET A 17 16.30 -0.82 -1.11
CA MET A 17 15.12 -0.11 -0.66
C MET A 17 14.98 -0.16 0.85
N GLN A 18 14.46 0.91 1.42
CA GLN A 18 14.21 1.03 2.86
C GLN A 18 12.71 0.94 3.14
N SER A 19 12.33 0.19 4.16
CA SER A 19 10.95 0.15 4.64
C SER A 19 10.61 1.43 5.39
N GLY A 20 9.50 2.06 5.02
CA GLY A 20 8.85 3.14 5.76
C GLY A 20 7.82 2.62 6.78
N GLY A 21 7.58 1.31 6.82
CA GLY A 21 6.59 0.67 7.67
C GLY A 21 5.32 0.24 6.93
N VAL A 22 4.40 -0.36 7.69
CA VAL A 22 3.10 -0.84 7.20
C VAL A 22 2.03 0.18 7.55
N HIS A 23 1.23 0.56 6.56
CA HIS A 23 0.14 1.53 6.69
C HIS A 23 -1.19 0.93 6.21
N GLU A 24 -2.29 1.43 6.76
CA GLU A 24 -3.65 1.05 6.36
C GLU A 24 -4.14 2.00 5.25
N PHE A 25 -4.46 1.44 4.10
CA PHE A 25 -5.01 2.16 2.96
C PHE A 25 -6.47 1.76 2.78
N ARG A 26 -7.37 2.74 2.68
CA ARG A 26 -8.76 2.48 2.30
C ARG A 26 -8.80 2.06 0.83
N THR A 27 -9.39 0.92 0.56
CA THR A 27 -9.65 0.41 -0.78
C THR A 27 -11.16 0.41 -1.04
N GLY A 28 -11.54 0.59 -2.30
CA GLY A 28 -12.95 0.68 -2.69
C GLY A 28 -13.56 2.07 -2.53
N GLY A 29 -14.86 2.13 -2.27
CA GLY A 29 -15.67 3.35 -2.23
C GLY A 29 -16.27 3.72 -3.60
N THR A 30 -17.53 4.16 -3.61
CA THR A 30 -18.15 4.77 -4.80
C THR A 30 -17.72 6.22 -4.97
N THR A 31 -17.24 6.58 -6.15
CA THR A 31 -17.02 7.98 -6.55
C THR A 31 -18.27 8.54 -7.24
N GLY A 32 -18.67 9.77 -6.90
CA GLY A 32 -19.78 10.49 -7.53
C GLY A 32 -21.14 10.36 -6.82
N GLY A 33 -22.20 10.88 -7.48
CA GLY A 33 -23.56 11.06 -6.93
C GLY A 33 -24.31 9.82 -6.47
N TRP A 34 -23.68 8.64 -6.54
CA TRP A 34 -24.22 7.38 -6.03
C TRP A 34 -24.45 7.39 -4.52
N LYS A 35 -23.62 8.10 -3.75
CA LYS A 35 -23.82 8.30 -2.30
C LYS A 35 -25.15 9.02 -1.99
N LEU A 36 -25.64 9.86 -2.91
CA LEU A 36 -26.91 10.58 -2.77
C LEU A 36 -28.13 9.68 -3.07
N LEU A 37 -27.95 8.61 -3.83
CA LEU A 37 -29.04 7.72 -4.26
C LEU A 37 -29.18 6.48 -3.36
N PHE A 38 -28.08 5.99 -2.80
CA PHE A 38 -28.05 4.71 -2.07
C PHE A 38 -27.57 4.80 -0.61
N GLY A 39 -27.26 6.01 -0.10
CA GLY A 39 -26.91 6.21 1.31
C GLY A 39 -25.74 5.33 1.76
N GLU A 40 -25.84 4.73 2.95
CA GLU A 40 -24.78 3.88 3.54
C GLU A 40 -24.52 2.58 2.76
N TRP A 41 -25.44 2.14 1.91
CA TRP A 41 -25.21 0.98 1.02
C TRP A 41 -24.14 1.26 -0.03
N ALA A 42 -23.81 2.55 -0.27
CA ALA A 42 -22.70 2.96 -1.11
C ALA A 42 -21.31 2.69 -0.48
N GLU A 43 -21.27 2.37 0.82
CA GLU A 43 -20.04 2.01 1.55
C GLU A 43 -19.81 0.48 1.60
N LEU A 44 -20.74 -0.33 1.09
CA LEU A 44 -20.56 -1.78 0.89
C LEU A 44 -19.47 -2.03 -0.17
N GLY A 45 -18.24 -2.20 0.28
CA GLY A 45 -17.06 -2.40 -0.55
C GLY A 45 -15.86 -1.55 -0.16
N GLU A 46 -16.01 -0.69 0.86
CA GLU A 46 -14.86 -0.07 1.52
C GLU A 46 -14.17 -1.10 2.44
N ASP A 47 -12.87 -1.28 2.26
CA ASP A 47 -12.03 -2.17 3.08
C ASP A 47 -10.72 -1.47 3.45
N LEU A 48 -9.99 -2.01 4.43
CA LEU A 48 -8.66 -1.55 4.82
C LEU A 48 -7.61 -2.55 4.37
N LEU A 49 -6.82 -2.16 3.37
CA LEU A 49 -5.68 -2.93 2.91
C LEU A 49 -4.41 -2.45 3.62
N LYS A 50 -3.76 -3.36 4.35
CA LYS A 50 -2.43 -3.12 4.91
C LYS A 50 -1.39 -3.27 3.81
N LEU A 51 -0.61 -2.22 3.59
CA LEU A 51 0.51 -2.22 2.64
C LEU A 51 1.78 -1.76 3.34
N GLU A 52 2.88 -2.45 3.08
CA GLU A 52 4.22 -1.95 3.37
C GLU A 52 4.63 -0.95 2.28
N VAL A 53 5.20 0.17 2.72
CA VAL A 53 5.75 1.21 1.84
C VAL A 53 7.27 1.07 1.81
N LEU A 54 7.84 0.81 0.63
CA LEU A 54 9.27 0.72 0.41
C LEU A 54 9.74 1.92 -0.41
N GLY A 55 10.74 2.65 0.08
CA GLY A 55 11.31 3.82 -0.59
C GLY A 55 12.76 3.60 -1.01
N CYS A 56 13.08 3.86 -2.28
CA CYS A 56 14.45 3.91 -2.76
C CYS A 56 15.04 5.31 -2.51
N GLN A 57 16.04 5.41 -1.63
CA GLN A 57 16.71 6.68 -1.32
C GLN A 57 17.65 7.19 -2.43
N SER A 58 17.95 6.36 -3.42
CA SER A 58 18.84 6.72 -4.53
C SER A 58 18.10 7.39 -5.70
N CYS A 59 16.91 6.90 -6.07
CA CYS A 59 16.16 7.43 -7.22
C CYS A 59 14.73 7.88 -6.90
N GLY A 60 14.29 7.76 -5.65
CA GLY A 60 12.96 8.17 -5.21
C GLY A 60 11.81 7.24 -5.63
N TYR A 61 12.10 6.08 -6.24
CA TYR A 61 11.07 5.10 -6.56
C TYR A 61 10.42 4.54 -5.28
N VAL A 62 9.08 4.43 -5.30
CA VAL A 62 8.29 3.88 -4.19
C VAL A 62 7.58 2.62 -4.67
N GLU A 63 7.61 1.59 -3.84
CA GLU A 63 6.88 0.35 -4.07
C GLU A 63 5.92 0.06 -2.90
N LEU A 64 4.70 -0.37 -3.23
CA LEU A 64 3.68 -0.77 -2.26
C LEU A 64 3.48 -2.28 -2.35
N ARG A 65 3.51 -2.97 -1.20
CA ARG A 65 3.35 -4.42 -1.14
C ARG A 65 2.39 -4.85 -0.07
N VAL A 66 1.62 -5.90 -0.35
CA VAL A 66 0.87 -6.61 0.70
C VAL A 66 1.88 -7.36 1.57
N PRO A 67 1.90 -7.15 2.90
CA PRO A 67 2.80 -7.86 3.80
C PRO A 67 2.57 -9.38 3.68
N ARG A 68 3.65 -10.15 3.54
CA ARG A 68 3.56 -11.61 3.64
C ARG A 68 3.48 -12.00 5.12
N LYS A 69 2.71 -13.05 5.44
CA LYS A 69 2.63 -13.61 6.79
C LYS A 69 3.93 -14.29 7.21
#